data_AF-A0A970H0G4-F1
#
_entry.id   AF-A0A970H0G4-F1
#
_cell.length_a   1.000
_cell.length_b   1.000
_cell.length_c   1.000
_cell.angle_alpha   90.00
_cell.angle_beta   90.00
_cell.angle_gamma   90.00
#
_symmetry.space_group_name_H-M   'P 1'
#
loop_
_entity.id
_entity.type
_entity.pdbx_description
1 polymer ?
#
loop_
_entity_poly.entity_id
_entity_poly.type
_entity_poly.pdbx_seq_one_letter_code
_entity_poly.pdbx_strand_id
1 'polypeptide(L)'
;MDKGLISNIQHFSLGDGPGIRTTVFMQGCNLLCPWCHNPETISPKPRLMFYRNLCAKCGLCEVVCTRGVHSIREGEHFVEVDKCDFCGICEKTCTTKALKVSGKYMSVDEVFDTLYKDYDYMQESG
;
A
#
# COMPACT_ATOMS: atom_id res chain seq x y z
N MET A 1 -13.50 -18.56 0.43
CA MET A 1 -12.14 -18.47 0.99
C MET A 1 -11.99 -17.09 1.59
N ASP A 2 -11.63 -17.03 2.86
CA ASP A 2 -11.47 -15.77 3.58
C ASP A 2 -10.23 -15.03 3.08
N LYS A 3 -10.32 -13.71 2.93
CA LYS A 3 -9.20 -12.84 2.53
C LYS A 3 -8.79 -11.95 3.69
N GLY A 4 -7.48 -11.77 3.87
CA GLY A 4 -6.90 -10.79 4.79
C GLY A 4 -6.59 -9.47 4.10
N LEU A 5 -6.58 -8.37 4.84
CA LEU A 5 -6.16 -7.06 4.33
C LEU A 5 -4.69 -6.82 4.65
N ILE A 6 -3.84 -6.90 3.63
CA ILE A 6 -2.38 -6.82 3.75
C ILE A 6 -1.91 -5.43 3.33
N SER A 7 -1.28 -4.66 4.22
CA SER A 7 -0.75 -3.32 3.93
C SER A 7 0.60 -3.38 3.23
N ASN A 8 1.44 -4.34 3.61
CA ASN A 8 2.77 -4.51 3.05
C ASN A 8 3.28 -5.95 3.20
N ILE A 9 4.13 -6.39 2.29
CA ILE A 9 4.95 -7.60 2.45
C ILE A 9 6.40 -7.14 2.33
N GLN A 10 7.12 -7.16 3.45
CA GLN A 10 8.49 -6.68 3.53
C GLN A 10 9.46 -7.85 3.45
N HIS A 11 10.07 -7.99 2.27
CA HIS A 11 11.15 -8.94 2.01
C HIS A 11 12.43 -8.51 2.74
N PHE A 12 13.30 -9.48 3.05
CA PHE A 12 14.64 -9.25 3.59
C PHE A 12 14.69 -8.45 4.91
N SER A 13 13.78 -8.76 5.82
CA SER A 13 13.72 -8.18 7.16
C SER A 13 14.74 -8.82 8.08
N LEU A 14 15.65 -8.03 8.64
CA LEU A 14 16.70 -8.47 9.58
C LEU A 14 16.39 -8.12 11.04
N GLY A 15 15.42 -7.23 11.29
CA GLY A 15 15.06 -6.75 12.63
C GLY A 15 13.87 -7.47 13.26
N ASP A 16 13.07 -8.16 12.45
CA ASP A 16 11.79 -8.76 12.87
C ASP A 16 11.92 -10.25 13.26
N GLY A 17 13.14 -10.72 13.49
CA GLY A 17 13.44 -12.08 13.94
C GLY A 17 14.88 -12.50 13.64
N PRO A 18 15.28 -13.70 14.07
CA PRO A 18 16.58 -14.28 13.71
C PRO A 18 16.69 -14.49 12.19
N GLY A 19 17.90 -14.42 11.61
CA GLY A 19 18.10 -14.66 10.18
C GLY A 19 17.36 -13.67 9.26
N ILE A 20 17.21 -14.04 8.00
CA ILE A 20 16.44 -13.28 7.01
C ILE A 20 14.97 -13.68 7.15
N ARG A 21 14.07 -12.70 7.26
CA ARG A 21 12.63 -12.91 7.35
C ARG A 21 11.88 -12.13 6.29
N THR A 22 10.69 -12.61 5.95
CA THR A 22 9.71 -11.83 5.19
C THR A 22 8.53 -11.53 6.10
N THR A 23 8.31 -10.25 6.38
CA THR A 23 7.30 -9.78 7.32
C THR A 23 6.02 -9.40 6.58
N VAL A 24 4.90 -10.01 6.95
CA VAL A 24 3.58 -9.68 6.40
C VAL A 24 2.87 -8.71 7.33
N PHE A 25 2.67 -7.48 6.86
CA PHE A 25 1.94 -6.45 7.61
C PHE A 25 0.47 -6.48 7.25
N MET A 26 -0.38 -6.66 8.27
CA MET A 26 -1.83 -6.55 8.13
C MET A 26 -2.31 -5.11 8.32
N GLN A 27 -3.57 -4.87 8.01
CA GLN A 27 -4.24 -3.57 8.13
C GLN A 27 -5.59 -3.74 8.85
N GLY A 28 -6.00 -2.69 9.56
CA GLY A 28 -7.08 -2.71 10.54
C GLY A 28 -6.58 -2.66 11.98
N CYS A 29 -5.44 -2.02 12.24
CA CYS A 29 -4.93 -1.84 13.61
C CYS A 29 -5.97 -1.10 14.46
N ASN A 30 -6.42 -1.73 15.54
CA ASN A 30 -7.43 -1.19 16.45
C ASN A 30 -6.84 -0.26 17.53
N LEU A 31 -5.55 0.05 17.44
CA LEU A 31 -4.87 0.99 18.33
C LEU A 31 -4.84 2.40 17.73
N LEU A 32 -4.99 3.41 18.58
CA LEU A 32 -4.93 4.84 18.23
C LEU A 32 -3.75 5.51 18.96
N CYS A 33 -2.55 4.97 18.74
CA CYS A 33 -1.33 5.46 19.38
C CYS A 33 -1.10 6.95 19.04
N PRO A 34 -0.73 7.81 20.01
CA PRO A 34 -0.50 9.25 19.77
C PRO A 34 0.56 9.55 18.69
N TRP A 35 1.55 8.66 18.55
CA TRP A 35 2.61 8.74 17.55
C TRP A 35 2.67 7.44 16.75
N CYS A 36 1.56 7.12 16.07
CA CYS A 36 1.48 5.92 15.25
C CYS A 36 2.58 5.94 14.17
N HIS A 37 3.38 4.87 14.12
CA HIS A 37 4.41 4.70 13.11
C HIS A 37 3.83 4.36 11.73
N ASN A 38 2.67 3.68 11.71
CA ASN A 38 2.00 3.19 10.51
C ASN A 38 0.52 3.63 10.47
N PRO A 39 0.23 4.93 10.43
CA PRO A 39 -1.14 5.45 10.48
C PRO A 39 -2.01 4.97 9.30
N GLU A 40 -1.40 4.58 8.18
CA GLU A 40 -2.05 3.96 7.03
C GLU A 40 -2.71 2.62 7.35
N THR A 41 -2.24 1.92 8.39
CA THR A 41 -2.75 0.59 8.77
C THR A 41 -3.95 0.64 9.72
N ILE A 42 -4.33 1.82 10.22
CA ILE A 42 -5.48 1.95 11.15
C ILE A 42 -6.81 1.67 10.45
N SER A 43 -6.94 2.09 9.18
CA SER A 43 -8.18 1.89 8.42
C SER A 43 -8.46 0.39 8.24
N PRO A 44 -9.66 -0.12 8.59
CA PRO A 44 -10.04 -1.52 8.33
C PRO A 44 -10.38 -1.80 6.86
N LYS A 45 -10.18 -0.81 5.98
CA LYS A 45 -10.40 -0.89 4.53
C LYS A 45 -9.16 -0.35 3.80
N PRO A 46 -8.94 -0.73 2.53
CA PRO A 46 -7.92 -0.09 1.70
C PRO A 46 -8.00 1.44 1.74
N ARG A 47 -6.87 2.11 1.53
CA ARG A 47 -6.80 3.57 1.57
C ARG A 47 -5.83 4.09 0.53
N LEU A 48 -6.26 5.09 -0.24
CA LEU A 48 -5.39 5.83 -1.13
C LEU A 48 -4.56 6.83 -0.33
N MET A 49 -3.24 6.70 -0.42
CA MET A 49 -2.26 7.63 0.12
C MET A 49 -1.78 8.57 -0.98
N PHE A 50 -1.60 9.85 -0.63
CA PHE A 50 -1.11 10.88 -1.54
C PHE A 50 0.06 11.65 -0.92
N TYR A 51 1.25 11.42 -1.46
CA TYR A 51 2.50 12.08 -1.07
C TYR A 51 2.70 13.34 -1.92
N ARG A 52 2.14 14.46 -1.46
CA ARG A 52 2.12 15.73 -2.21
C ARG A 52 3.50 16.20 -2.66
N ASN A 53 4.53 15.99 -1.84
CA ASN A 53 5.92 16.36 -2.13
C ASN A 53 6.54 15.58 -3.30
N LEU A 54 6.01 14.41 -3.65
CA LEU A 54 6.47 13.61 -4.79
C LEU A 54 5.67 13.88 -6.07
N CYS A 55 4.58 14.66 -6.00
CA CYS A 55 3.68 14.84 -7.12
C CYS A 55 4.25 15.83 -8.15
N ALA A 56 4.46 15.37 -9.38
CA ALA A 56 4.84 16.23 -10.51
C ALA A 56 3.66 17.04 -11.09
N LYS A 57 2.44 16.86 -10.57
CA LYS A 57 1.22 17.57 -11.01
C LYS A 57 0.93 17.39 -12.51
N CYS A 58 1.31 16.25 -13.08
CA CYS A 58 1.21 15.97 -14.52
C CYS A 58 -0.20 15.64 -15.04
N GLY A 59 -1.19 15.44 -14.15
CA GLY A 59 -2.58 15.17 -14.53
C GLY A 59 -2.89 13.76 -15.02
N LEU A 60 -1.90 12.86 -15.19
CA LEU A 60 -2.17 11.49 -15.67
C LEU A 60 -3.17 10.73 -14.78
N CYS A 61 -3.09 10.90 -13.46
CA CYS A 61 -4.02 10.27 -12.52
C CYS A 61 -5.48 10.76 -12.67
N GLU A 62 -5.68 12.02 -13.08
CA GLU A 62 -7.01 12.58 -13.39
C GLU A 62 -7.57 11.95 -14.67
N VAL A 63 -6.74 11.79 -15.70
CA VAL A 63 -7.14 11.16 -16.98
C VAL A 63 -7.58 9.70 -16.79
N VAL A 64 -6.85 8.91 -16.00
CA VAL A 64 -7.14 7.46 -15.86
C VAL A 64 -8.21 7.12 -14.82
N CYS A 65 -8.57 8.07 -13.95
CA CYS A 65 -9.47 7.78 -12.84
C CYS A 65 -10.95 7.95 -13.23
N THR A 66 -11.61 6.82 -13.50
CA THR A 66 -13.05 6.81 -13.84
C THR A 66 -13.98 7.21 -12.70
N ARG A 67 -13.47 7.33 -11.47
CA ARG A 67 -14.22 7.75 -10.29
C ARG A 67 -14.18 9.26 -10.05
N GLY A 68 -13.36 10.00 -10.79
CA GLY A 68 -13.18 11.44 -10.59
C GLY A 68 -12.56 11.80 -9.24
N VAL A 69 -11.65 10.96 -8.72
CA VAL A 69 -10.96 11.18 -7.42
C VAL A 69 -9.90 12.26 -7.51
N HIS A 70 -9.31 12.46 -8.69
CA HIS A 70 -8.18 13.35 -8.90
C HIS A 70 -8.60 14.54 -9.77
N SER A 71 -8.18 15.73 -9.38
CA SER A 71 -8.31 16.92 -10.22
C SER A 71 -7.06 17.80 -10.13
N ILE A 72 -6.56 18.26 -11.26
CA ILE A 72 -5.51 19.29 -11.34
C ILE A 72 -6.16 20.64 -11.67
N ARG A 73 -6.11 21.58 -10.73
CA ARG A 73 -6.60 22.95 -10.93
C ARG A 73 -5.66 23.94 -10.28
N GLU A 74 -5.48 25.10 -10.91
CA GLU A 74 -4.60 26.17 -10.41
C GLU A 74 -3.16 25.69 -10.12
N GLY A 75 -2.66 24.70 -10.88
CA GLY A 75 -1.34 24.12 -10.66
C GLY A 75 -1.23 23.27 -9.39
N GLU A 76 -2.34 22.88 -8.77
CA GLU A 76 -2.39 22.03 -7.58
C GLU A 76 -3.18 20.74 -7.82
N HIS A 77 -2.79 19.68 -7.10
CA HIS A 77 -3.45 18.38 -7.16
C HIS A 77 -4.36 18.19 -5.94
N PHE A 78 -5.64 18.01 -6.22
CA PHE A 78 -6.69 17.72 -5.24
C PHE A 78 -7.10 16.25 -5.37
N VAL A 79 -7.36 15.62 -4.21
CA VAL A 79 -7.68 14.20 -4.12
C VAL A 79 -8.90 14.01 -3.22
N GLU A 80 -10.01 13.57 -3.79
CA GLU A 80 -11.27 13.28 -3.09
C GLU A 80 -11.33 11.78 -2.74
N VAL A 81 -10.58 11.37 -1.72
CA VAL A 81 -10.38 9.96 -1.34
C VAL A 81 -11.71 9.24 -1.07
N ASP A 82 -12.73 9.95 -0.58
CA ASP A 82 -14.05 9.37 -0.29
C ASP A 82 -14.78 8.83 -1.54
N LYS A 83 -14.39 9.28 -2.74
CA LYS A 83 -14.91 8.76 -4.03
C LYS A 83 -14.12 7.54 -4.54
N CYS A 84 -13.02 7.18 -3.88
CA CYS A 84 -12.10 6.15 -4.36
C CYS A 84 -12.63 4.75 -4.05
N ASP A 85 -12.60 3.87 -5.06
CA ASP A 85 -12.87 2.43 -4.93
C ASP A 85 -11.58 1.61 -4.74
N PHE A 86 -10.43 2.29 -4.63
CA PHE A 86 -9.11 1.71 -4.41
C PHE A 86 -8.65 0.74 -5.51
N CYS A 87 -9.12 0.92 -6.75
CA CYS A 87 -8.73 0.07 -7.89
C CYS A 87 -7.22 0.08 -8.23
N GLY A 88 -6.46 1.07 -7.72
CA GLY A 88 -5.01 1.14 -7.87
C GLY A 88 -4.50 1.55 -9.27
N ILE A 89 -5.39 1.92 -10.20
CA ILE A 89 -4.99 2.35 -11.55
C ILE A 89 -4.10 3.60 -11.47
N CYS A 90 -4.47 4.59 -10.64
CA CYS A 90 -3.71 5.82 -10.49
C CYS A 90 -2.32 5.60 -9.87
N GLU A 91 -2.18 4.64 -8.96
CA GLU A 91 -0.88 4.21 -8.41
C GLU A 91 0.01 3.61 -9.51
N LYS A 92 -0.52 2.68 -10.31
CA LYS A 92 0.24 2.04 -11.41
C LYS A 92 0.71 3.04 -12.47
N THR A 93 -0.07 4.09 -12.72
CA THR A 93 0.26 5.14 -13.70
C THR A 93 1.19 6.21 -13.12
N CYS A 94 1.30 6.35 -11.80
CA CYS A 94 2.07 7.42 -11.17
C CYS A 94 3.58 7.14 -11.22
N THR A 95 4.26 7.74 -12.20
CA THR A 95 5.71 7.57 -12.41
C THR A 95 6.58 8.09 -11.25
N THR A 96 6.08 9.06 -10.49
CA THR A 96 6.80 9.62 -9.32
C THR A 96 6.46 8.92 -8.01
N LYS A 97 5.59 7.91 -8.03
CA LYS A 97 5.13 7.17 -6.84
C LYS A 97 4.47 8.05 -5.77
N ALA A 98 3.87 9.18 -6.18
CA ALA A 98 3.13 10.07 -5.30
C ALA A 98 1.79 9.48 -4.82
N LEU A 99 1.26 8.46 -5.52
CA LEU A 99 0.01 7.79 -5.18
C LEU A 99 0.30 6.33 -4.83
N LYS A 100 -0.26 5.85 -3.72
CA LYS A 100 -0.12 4.47 -3.25
C LYS A 100 -1.42 3.98 -2.64
N VAL A 101 -1.90 2.80 -3.00
CA VAL A 101 -3.00 2.15 -2.28
C VAL A 101 -2.42 1.29 -1.16
N SER A 102 -2.72 1.65 0.09
CA SER A 102 -2.43 0.82 1.26
C SER A 102 -3.57 -0.16 1.48
N GLY A 103 -3.23 -1.43 1.68
CA GLY A 103 -4.20 -2.49 1.96
C GLY A 103 -4.68 -3.16 0.68
N LYS A 104 -4.31 -4.42 0.50
CA LYS A 104 -4.79 -5.31 -0.56
C LYS A 104 -5.44 -6.54 0.06
N TYR A 105 -6.64 -6.89 -0.41
CA TYR A 105 -7.26 -8.16 -0.01
C TYR A 105 -6.54 -9.32 -0.69
N MET A 106 -5.95 -10.20 0.12
CA MET A 106 -5.20 -11.36 -0.35
C MET A 106 -5.71 -12.64 0.35
N SER A 107 -5.83 -13.73 -0.40
CA SER A 107 -5.99 -15.06 0.19
C SER A 107 -4.68 -15.52 0.82
N VAL A 108 -4.75 -16.58 1.63
CA VAL A 108 -3.57 -17.25 2.18
C VAL A 108 -2.64 -17.69 1.05
N ASP A 109 -3.16 -18.33 0.00
CA ASP A 109 -2.36 -18.77 -1.15
C ASP A 109 -1.65 -17.61 -1.85
N GLU A 110 -2.33 -16.48 -2.10
CA GLU A 110 -1.71 -15.29 -2.71
C GLU A 110 -0.56 -14.72 -1.86
N VAL A 111 -0.69 -14.80 -0.53
CA VAL A 111 0.39 -14.40 0.39
C VAL A 111 1.55 -15.39 0.30
N PHE A 112 1.27 -16.70 0.41
CA PHE A 112 2.32 -17.73 0.34
C PHE A 112 3.06 -17.73 -1.00
N ASP A 113 2.38 -17.54 -2.14
CA ASP A 113 3.00 -17.40 -3.46
C ASP A 113 4.03 -16.25 -3.50
N THR A 114 3.83 -15.22 -2.67
CA THR A 114 4.78 -14.11 -2.53
C THR A 114 5.94 -14.47 -1.60
N LEU A 115 5.64 -15.15 -0.48
CA LEU A 115 6.65 -15.55 0.52
C LEU A 115 7.60 -16.64 0.01
N TYR A 116 7.09 -17.59 -0.78
CA TYR A 116 7.89 -18.70 -1.30
C TYR A 116 9.04 -18.26 -2.20
N LYS A 117 8.98 -17.04 -2.75
CA LYS A 117 10.06 -16.47 -3.56
C LYS A 117 11.35 -16.22 -2.76
N ASP A 118 11.25 -16.08 -1.44
CA ASP A 118 12.40 -15.85 -0.57
C ASP A 118 12.78 -17.09 0.26
N TYR A 119 12.14 -18.24 0.00
CA TYR A 119 12.22 -19.41 0.87
C TYR A 119 13.67 -19.86 1.11
N ASP A 120 14.47 -19.93 0.05
CA ASP A 120 15.88 -20.36 0.13
C ASP A 120 16.70 -19.42 1.03
N TYR A 121 16.50 -18.10 0.90
CA TYR A 121 17.18 -17.12 1.77
C TYR A 121 16.78 -17.25 3.24
N MET A 122 15.50 -17.55 3.50
CA MET A 122 15.02 -17.75 4.86
C MET A 122 15.60 -19.04 5.46
N GLN A 123 15.75 -20.10 4.67
CA GLN A 123 16.33 -21.38 5.14
C GLN A 123 17.83 -21.29 5.42
N GLU A 124 18.60 -20.63 4.54
CA GLU A 124 20.06 -20.59 4.65
C GLU A 124 20.57 -19.68 5.77
N SER A 125 19.75 -18.72 6.21
CA SER A 125 20.18 -17.66 7.13
C SER A 125 19.85 -17.87 8.61
N GLY A 126 19.13 -18.94 8.96
CA GLY A 126 18.86 -19.29 10.37
C GLY A 126 17.56 -20.04 10.63
#